data_AF-A0A1Y1JTA8-F1
#
_entry.id   AF-A0A1Y1JTA8-F1
#
_cell.length_a   1.000
_cell.length_b   1.000
_cell.length_c   1.000
_cell.angle_alpha   90.00
_cell.angle_beta   90.00
_cell.angle_gamma   90.00
#
_symmetry.space_group_name_H-M   'P 1'
#
loop_
_entity.id
_entity.type
_entity.pdbx_description
1 polymer ?
#
loop_
_entity_poly.entity_id
_entity_poly.type
_entity_poly.pdbx_seq_one_letter_code
_entity_poly.pdbx_strand_id
1 'polypeptide(L)'
;MWTVVRALSRDVTDHLRALNFQMNHVVFGLRADYSRHFECTKEVMEYMDVVLIKSYTHRYIPDGAFIAIRNMIINIKTHFIKILNENTWLDNSTKKDLIEKVAAIKHVIAFNNEIDRQAQQLRKVLLSF
;
A
#
# COMPACT_ATOMS: atom_id res chain seq x y z
N MET A 1 19.97 -13.98 -17.69
CA MET A 1 18.99 -14.40 -18.71
C MET A 1 17.80 -15.13 -18.10
N TRP A 2 17.99 -16.19 -17.30
CA TRP A 2 16.90 -16.94 -16.65
C TRP A 2 15.91 -16.09 -15.84
N THR A 3 16.39 -15.10 -15.07
CA THR A 3 15.51 -14.23 -14.27
C THR A 3 14.49 -13.45 -15.10
N VAL A 4 14.89 -13.01 -16.30
CA VAL A 4 14.00 -12.29 -17.23
C VAL A 4 12.96 -13.23 -17.81
N VAL A 5 13.38 -14.42 -18.25
CA VAL A 5 12.47 -15.46 -18.75
C VAL A 5 11.44 -15.84 -17.68
N ARG A 6 11.90 -16.03 -16.43
CA ARG A 6 11.01 -16.30 -15.30
C ARG A 6 10.02 -15.15 -15.06
N ALA A 7 10.49 -13.91 -15.07
CA ALA A 7 9.65 -12.74 -14.82
C ALA A 7 8.54 -12.61 -15.88
N LEU A 8 8.88 -12.78 -17.16
CA LEU A 8 7.95 -12.59 -18.27
C LEU A 8 7.14 -13.84 -18.62
N SER A 9 7.51 -15.02 -18.12
CA SER A 9 6.90 -16.30 -18.52
C SER A 9 5.37 -16.36 -18.39
N ARG A 10 4.77 -15.56 -17.51
CA ARG A 10 3.31 -15.49 -17.31
C ARG A 10 2.57 -14.59 -18.32
N ASP A 11 3.31 -13.80 -19.11
CA ASP A 11 2.77 -12.77 -19.99
C ASP A 11 2.92 -13.09 -21.49
N VAL A 12 3.60 -14.19 -21.84
CA VAL A 12 3.91 -14.51 -23.24
C VAL A 12 3.00 -15.59 -23.82
N THR A 13 3.13 -16.84 -23.35
CA THR A 13 2.37 -17.98 -23.87
C THR A 13 1.79 -18.83 -22.75
N ASP A 14 0.69 -19.52 -23.01
CA ASP A 14 0.08 -20.45 -22.06
C ASP A 14 1.04 -21.57 -21.64
N HIS A 15 1.94 -21.98 -22.54
CA HIS A 15 2.95 -22.98 -22.23
C HIS A 15 3.95 -22.49 -21.17
N LEU A 16 4.54 -21.31 -21.37
CA LEU A 16 5.49 -20.73 -20.40
C LEU A 16 4.80 -20.38 -19.09
N ARG A 17 3.53 -19.97 -19.14
CA ARG A 17 2.70 -19.74 -17.96
C ARG A 17 2.48 -21.03 -17.17
N ALA A 18 2.09 -22.12 -17.83
CA ALA A 18 1.92 -23.42 -17.20
C ALA A 18 3.23 -23.93 -16.58
N LEU A 19 4.36 -23.74 -17.28
CA LEU A 19 5.68 -24.08 -16.76
C LEU A 19 6.05 -23.25 -15.52
N ASN A 20 5.75 -21.94 -15.53
CA ASN A 20 5.92 -21.08 -14.37
C ASN A 20 5.09 -21.57 -13.17
N PHE A 21 3.84 -21.97 -13.41
CA PHE A 21 2.99 -22.54 -12.37
C PHE A 21 3.54 -23.86 -11.81
N GLN A 22 4.03 -24.78 -12.65
CA GLN A 22 4.65 -26.03 -12.19
C GLN A 22 5.82 -25.76 -11.25
N MET A 23 6.68 -24.78 -11.58
CA MET A 23 7.76 -24.37 -10.70
C MET A 23 7.23 -23.83 -9.36
N ASN A 24 6.21 -22.95 -9.38
CA ASN A 24 5.63 -22.40 -8.17
C ASN A 24 4.89 -23.46 -7.32
N HIS A 25 4.30 -24.48 -7.95
CA HIS A 25 3.71 -25.62 -7.24
C HIS A 25 4.76 -26.37 -6.44
N VAL A 26 5.93 -26.66 -7.04
CA VAL A 26 7.01 -27.38 -6.36
C VAL A 26 7.68 -26.52 -5.29
N VAL A 27 7.97 -25.25 -5.59
CA VAL A 27 8.72 -24.36 -4.68
C VAL A 27 7.86 -23.83 -3.54
N PHE A 28 6.62 -23.41 -3.83
CA PHE A 28 5.74 -22.72 -2.89
C PHE A 28 4.54 -23.58 -2.45
N GLY A 29 4.37 -24.79 -2.98
CA GLY A 29 3.26 -25.68 -2.61
C GLY A 29 1.89 -25.22 -3.11
N LEU A 30 1.83 -24.36 -4.13
CA LEU A 30 0.56 -23.81 -4.63
C LEU A 30 -0.31 -24.90 -5.26
N ARG A 31 -1.55 -25.06 -4.77
CA ARG A 31 -2.47 -26.11 -5.25
C ARG A 31 -3.20 -25.76 -6.55
N ALA A 32 -3.31 -24.48 -6.87
CA ALA A 32 -3.99 -23.99 -8.06
C ALA A 32 -3.28 -22.72 -8.56
N ASP A 33 -3.35 -22.50 -9.86
CA ASP A 33 -2.83 -21.28 -10.48
C ASP A 33 -3.79 -20.11 -10.26
N TYR A 34 -3.28 -18.88 -10.33
CA TYR A 34 -4.13 -17.69 -10.29
C TYR A 34 -5.00 -17.63 -11.55
N SER A 35 -6.24 -17.15 -11.39
CA SER A 35 -7.07 -16.86 -12.55
C SER A 35 -6.48 -15.69 -13.34
N ARG A 36 -6.69 -15.69 -14.66
CA ARG A 36 -6.21 -14.59 -15.52
C ARG A 36 -6.76 -13.24 -15.08
N HIS A 37 -8.02 -13.22 -14.65
CA HIS A 37 -8.65 -12.01 -14.12
C HIS A 37 -7.89 -11.45 -12.92
N PHE A 38 -7.58 -12.29 -11.93
CA PHE A 38 -6.88 -11.85 -10.73
C PHE A 38 -5.50 -11.26 -11.05
N GLU A 39 -4.75 -11.87 -11.95
CA GLU A 39 -3.43 -11.35 -12.33
C GLU A 39 -3.54 -10.05 -13.10
N CYS A 40 -4.43 -9.95 -14.09
CA CYS A 40 -4.62 -8.70 -14.80
C CYS A 40 -5.04 -7.58 -13.84
N THR A 41 -5.91 -7.86 -12.87
CA THR A 41 -6.25 -6.89 -11.82
C THR A 41 -5.03 -6.50 -11.00
N LYS A 42 -4.19 -7.47 -10.62
CA LYS A 42 -2.96 -7.21 -9.86
C LYS A 42 -1.99 -6.32 -10.64
N GLU A 43 -1.75 -6.59 -11.92
CA GLU A 43 -0.87 -5.78 -12.77
C GLU A 43 -1.37 -4.33 -12.88
N VAL A 44 -2.67 -4.15 -13.13
CA VAL A 44 -3.26 -2.79 -13.17
C VAL A 44 -3.14 -2.10 -11.81
N MET A 45 -3.32 -2.83 -10.71
CA MET A 45 -3.10 -2.30 -9.37
C MET A 45 -1.64 -1.92 -9.12
N GLU A 46 -0.66 -2.64 -9.65
CA GLU A 46 0.75 -2.34 -9.46
C GLU A 46 1.19 -1.07 -10.20
N TYR A 47 0.67 -0.83 -11.40
CA TYR A 47 1.07 0.32 -12.22
C TYR A 47 0.13 1.52 -12.15
N MET A 48 -1.11 1.34 -11.70
CA MET A 48 -2.15 2.38 -11.69
C MET A 48 -2.81 2.53 -10.31
N ASP A 49 -2.13 2.12 -9.24
CA ASP A 49 -2.60 2.19 -7.85
C ASP A 49 -3.19 3.57 -7.51
N VAL A 50 -2.49 4.65 -7.83
CA VAL A 50 -2.89 6.02 -7.50
C VAL A 50 -4.24 6.38 -8.10
N VAL A 51 -4.46 6.04 -9.37
CA VAL A 51 -5.71 6.34 -10.09
C VAL A 51 -6.85 5.48 -9.55
N LEU A 52 -6.57 4.19 -9.32
CA LEU A 52 -7.55 3.24 -8.79
C LEU A 52 -7.97 3.61 -7.36
N ILE A 53 -7.02 3.89 -6.48
CA ILE A 53 -7.28 4.29 -5.09
C ILE A 53 -8.10 5.57 -5.07
N LYS A 54 -7.75 6.57 -5.87
CA LYS A 54 -8.54 7.81 -5.97
C LYS A 54 -9.98 7.55 -6.43
N SER A 55 -10.16 6.75 -7.48
CA SER A 55 -11.50 6.42 -7.98
C SER A 55 -12.30 5.61 -6.97
N TYR A 56 -11.67 4.62 -6.33
CA TYR A 56 -12.29 3.77 -5.33
C TYR A 56 -12.71 4.56 -4.09
N THR A 57 -11.81 5.38 -3.55
CA THR A 57 -12.09 6.20 -2.37
C THR A 57 -13.23 7.17 -2.62
N HIS A 58 -13.23 7.88 -3.76
CA HIS A 58 -14.31 8.80 -4.11
C HIS A 58 -15.67 8.11 -4.27
N ARG A 59 -15.69 6.86 -4.76
CA ARG A 59 -16.93 6.13 -5.03
C ARG A 59 -17.50 5.39 -3.82
N TYR A 60 -16.64 4.86 -2.95
CA TYR A 60 -17.04 3.90 -1.92
C TYR A 60 -16.80 4.37 -0.49
N ILE A 61 -16.00 5.43 -0.28
CA ILE A 61 -15.66 5.92 1.06
C ILE A 61 -16.43 7.22 1.33
N PRO A 62 -17.19 7.32 2.44
CA PRO A 62 -17.97 8.52 2.73
C PRO A 62 -17.08 9.72 3.11
N ASP A 63 -17.54 10.93 2.77
CA ASP A 63 -16.79 12.19 2.88
C ASP A 63 -16.32 12.59 4.30
N GLY A 64 -16.70 11.85 5.34
CA GLY A 64 -16.23 12.04 6.72
C GLY A 64 -15.25 10.98 7.24
N ALA A 65 -15.04 9.87 6.52
CA ALA A 65 -14.27 8.73 7.02
C ALA A 65 -12.80 9.11 7.31
N PHE A 66 -12.18 9.89 6.41
CA PHE A 66 -10.79 10.31 6.59
C PHE A 66 -10.60 11.30 7.75
N ILE A 67 -11.62 12.10 8.07
CA ILE A 67 -11.62 12.98 9.24
C ILE A 67 -11.71 12.13 10.51
N ALA A 68 -12.62 11.15 10.54
CA ALA A 68 -12.76 10.23 11.67
C ALA A 68 -11.47 9.45 11.94
N ILE A 69 -10.84 8.91 10.88
CA ILE A 69 -9.55 8.20 10.98
C ILE A 69 -8.44 9.14 11.49
N ARG A 70 -8.37 10.39 10.99
CA ARG A 70 -7.39 11.37 11.45
C ARG A 70 -7.56 11.66 12.94
N ASN A 71 -8.79 11.82 13.42
CA ASN A 71 -9.08 12.03 14.83
C ASN A 71 -8.71 10.82 15.68
N MET A 72 -8.99 9.61 15.20
CA MET A 72 -8.59 8.37 15.87
C MET A 72 -7.06 8.28 16.04
N ILE A 73 -6.31 8.60 14.99
CA ILE A 73 -4.84 8.62 15.02
C ILE A 73 -4.31 9.64 16.03
N ILE A 74 -4.88 10.85 16.07
CA ILE A 74 -4.52 11.89 17.04
C ILE A 74 -4.80 11.39 18.46
N ASN A 75 -5.97 10.78 18.70
CA ASN A 75 -6.32 10.24 20.01
C ASN A 75 -5.35 9.14 20.46
N ILE A 76 -4.99 8.21 19.57
CA ILE A 76 -4.02 7.15 19.86
C ILE A 76 -2.67 7.75 20.25
N LYS A 77 -2.18 8.75 19.51
CA LYS A 77 -0.92 9.44 19.83
C LYS A 77 -0.96 10.10 21.20
N THR A 78 -2.02 10.84 21.51
CA THR A 78 -2.19 11.52 22.79
C THR A 78 -2.21 10.53 23.94
N HIS A 79 -2.94 9.42 23.80
CA HIS A 79 -2.96 8.36 24.80
C HIS A 79 -1.61 7.67 24.96
N PHE A 80 -0.88 7.44 23.86
CA PHE A 80 0.45 6.86 23.93
C PHE A 80 1.45 7.77 24.64
N ILE A 81 1.42 9.08 24.38
CA ILE A 81 2.22 10.08 25.10
C ILE A 81 1.89 10.08 26.59
N LYS A 82 0.60 9.97 26.95
CA LYS A 82 0.18 9.85 28.36
C LYS A 82 0.80 8.62 29.03
N ILE A 83 0.75 7.46 28.37
CA ILE A 83 1.37 6.22 28.87
C ILE A 83 2.89 6.39 29.03
N LEU A 84 3.56 7.07 28.09
CA LEU A 84 5.00 7.36 28.19
C LEU A 84 5.34 8.25 29.40
N ASN A 85 4.50 9.23 29.70
CA ASN A 85 4.70 10.11 30.86
C ASN A 85 4.49 9.36 32.18
N GLU A 86 3.43 8.56 32.27
CA GLU A 86 3.01 7.87 33.50
C GLU A 86 3.84 6.64 33.84
N ASN A 87 4.62 6.09 32.91
CA ASN A 87 5.41 4.90 33.19
C ASN A 87 6.52 5.18 34.23
N THR A 88 6.92 4.15 34.97
CA THR A 88 7.93 4.25 36.03
C THR A 88 9.26 3.62 35.66
N TRP A 89 9.33 2.94 34.52
CA TRP A 89 10.48 2.15 34.11
C TRP A 89 11.42 2.87 33.14
N LEU A 90 10.98 3.97 32.51
CA LEU A 90 11.86 4.81 31.69
C LEU A 90 12.43 5.97 32.48
N ASP A 91 13.69 6.27 32.23
CA ASP A 91 14.31 7.51 32.69
C ASP A 91 13.73 8.73 31.96
N ASN A 92 13.86 9.90 32.58
CA ASN A 92 13.27 11.14 32.06
C ASN A 92 13.87 11.58 30.71
N SER A 93 15.14 11.27 30.44
CA SER A 93 15.75 11.62 29.15
C SER A 93 15.17 10.79 28.01
N THR A 94 15.05 9.48 28.21
CA THR A 94 14.43 8.57 27.24
C THR A 94 12.95 8.88 27.02
N LYS A 95 12.21 9.25 28.08
CA LYS A 95 10.81 9.69 27.93
C LYS A 95 10.68 10.90 27.01
N LYS A 96 11.54 11.90 27.18
CA LYS A 96 11.53 13.12 26.36
C LYS A 96 11.78 12.79 24.89
N ASP A 97 12.80 11.99 24.60
CA ASP A 97 13.15 11.60 23.23
C ASP A 97 12.03 10.81 22.56
N LEU A 98 11.37 9.91 23.29
CA LEU A 98 10.23 9.14 22.77
C LEU A 98 9.01 10.03 22.50
N ILE A 99 8.72 11.00 23.35
CA ILE A 99 7.61 11.94 23.13
C ILE A 99 7.86 12.78 21.88
N GLU A 100 9.08 13.30 21.70
CA GLU A 100 9.47 14.03 20.50
C GLU A 100 9.34 13.15 19.24
N LYS A 101 9.79 11.89 19.32
CA LYS A 101 9.66 10.92 18.23
C LYS A 101 8.19 10.66 17.86
N VAL A 102 7.32 10.47 18.86
CA VAL A 102 5.88 10.23 18.63
C VAL A 102 5.20 11.46 18.02
N ALA A 103 5.55 12.66 18.51
CA ALA A 103 5.04 13.92 17.95
C ALA A 103 5.42 14.09 16.47
N ALA A 104 6.63 13.68 16.09
CA ALA A 104 7.15 13.79 14.73
C ALA A 104 6.58 12.77 13.71
N ILE A 105 5.83 11.75 14.15
CA ILE A 105 5.25 10.76 13.24
C ILE A 105 4.29 11.45 12.26
N LYS A 106 4.58 11.39 10.96
CA LYS A 106 3.68 11.88 9.91
C LYS A 106 2.59 10.85 9.62
N HIS A 107 1.42 11.33 9.21
CA HIS A 107 0.30 10.47 8.83
C HIS A 107 -0.03 10.65 7.35
N VAL A 108 -0.02 9.54 6.62
CA VAL A 108 -0.55 9.47 5.25
C VAL A 108 -1.85 8.69 5.34
N ILE A 109 -2.97 9.35 5.02
CA ILE A 109 -4.31 8.74 5.06
C ILE A 109 -4.81 8.67 3.62
N ALA A 110 -5.02 7.45 3.12
CA ALA A 110 -5.43 7.17 1.76
C ALA A 110 -4.58 7.92 0.72
N PHE A 111 -5.20 8.85 -0.03
CA PHE A 111 -4.50 9.71 -0.98
C PHE A 111 -4.24 11.08 -0.34
N ASN A 112 -3.00 11.56 -0.42
CA ASN A 112 -2.64 12.91 0.02
C ASN A 112 -2.50 13.84 -1.21
N ASN A 113 -2.36 15.15 -0.97
CA ASN A 113 -2.23 16.15 -2.04
C ASN A 113 -1.02 15.91 -2.98
N GLU A 114 0.03 15.21 -2.51
CA GLU A 114 1.21 14.85 -3.33
C GLU A 114 0.88 13.73 -4.32
N ILE A 115 0.19 12.70 -3.85
CA ILE A 115 -0.34 11.60 -4.67
C ILE A 115 -1.37 12.14 -5.68
N ASP A 116 -2.18 13.13 -5.28
CA ASP A 116 -3.14 13.79 -6.18
C ASP A 116 -2.46 14.55 -7.33
N ARG A 117 -1.29 15.17 -7.09
CA ARG A 117 -0.50 15.82 -8.14
C ARG A 117 0.07 14.79 -9.13
N GLN A 118 0.53 13.65 -8.63
CA GLN A 118 1.00 12.53 -9.47
C GLN A 118 -0.15 11.95 -10.30
N ALA A 119 -1.33 11.77 -9.70
CA ALA A 119 -2.54 11.32 -10.40
C ALA A 119 -2.93 12.25 -11.56
N GLN A 120 -2.85 13.57 -11.35
CA GLN A 120 -3.13 14.57 -12.40
C GLN A 120 -2.12 14.51 -13.55
N GLN A 121 -0.85 14.26 -13.27
CA GLN A 121 0.18 14.09 -14.30
C GLN A 121 -0.05 12.82 -15.11
N LEU A 122 -0.30 11.67 -14.46
CA LEU A 122 -0.58 10.40 -15.12
C LEU A 122 -1.85 10.47 -15.98
N ARG A 123 -2.90 11.14 -15.50
CA ARG A 123 -4.13 11.36 -16.29
C ARG A 123 -3.87 12.17 -17.56
N LYS A 124 -2.97 13.16 -17.53
CA LYS A 124 -2.61 13.93 -18.74
C LYS A 124 -1.89 13.07 -19.77
N VAL A 125 -1.00 12.18 -19.31
CA VAL A 125 -0.27 11.25 -20.20
C VAL A 125 -1.21 10.22 -20.83
N LEU A 126 -2.14 9.66 -20.05
CA LEU A 126 -3.09 8.65 -20.54
C LEU A 126 -4.15 9.21 -21.51
N LEU A 127 -4.46 10.51 -21.43
CA LEU A 127 -5.40 11.19 -22.33
C LEU A 127 -4.71 11.81 -23.57
N SER A 128 -3.38 11.68 -23.68
CA SER A 128 -2.60 12.16 -24.83
C SER A 128 -2.28 11.06 -25.86
N PHE A 129 -2.80 9.86 -25.65
CA PHE A 129 -2.85 8.75 -26.61
C PHE A 129 -4.30 8.50 -27.00
#